data_AF-A0A2K4ZLP5-F1
#
_entry.id   AF-A0A2K4ZLP5-F1
#
_cell.length_a   1.000
_cell.length_b   1.000
_cell.length_c   1.000
_cell.angle_alpha   90.00
_cell.angle_beta   90.00
_cell.angle_gamma   90.00
#
_symmetry.space_group_name_H-M   'P 1'
#
loop_
_entity.id
_entity.type
_entity.pdbx_description
1 polymer ?
#
loop_
_entity_poly.entity_id
_entity_poly.type
_entity_poly.pdbx_seq_one_letter_code
_entity_poly.pdbx_strand_id
1 'polypeptide(L)'
;MVPVKLEEELWDVYTKDRVKTGKTHRRGDKMEKGEYHLVVHVCIFNSKNQLLIQQRQPFKKGWPNMWDVSVGGSAVAGDDSGQAAEREVLEELGLKLDLSEKRPSFTMNFSDGFDDYYIVKKDIDIGNLHLQNAEVKQVKWVGREEALRMQNAGIMVPYWFLDKLFDLGDIHEFDAHGNREGGLTVGFASFENVESWMSLVEIVRDNFPGLETNEGIEEYYQTLIKNIKEERAICTLDGNMVTGILLFSVKHNMIGCLAVHPEYRRKNIASRMIELMLTKLDSNRDISVETFREGDEKGIASRAFYIYMGFVPGELTVSLNYPTQRFILKSK
;
A
#
# COMPACT_ATOMS: atom_id res chain seq x y z
N MET A 1 43.74 27.23 -14.25
CA MET A 1 42.36 26.91 -14.64
C MET A 1 42.44 25.77 -15.62
N VAL A 2 42.20 24.54 -15.16
CA VAL A 2 42.17 23.37 -16.05
C VAL A 2 40.80 23.37 -16.73
N PRO A 3 40.68 23.35 -18.06
CA PRO A 3 39.40 23.28 -18.71
C PRO A 3 38.77 21.93 -18.38
N VAL A 4 37.61 21.95 -17.71
CA VAL A 4 36.76 20.75 -17.58
C VAL A 4 36.33 20.40 -19.00
N LYS A 5 36.83 19.28 -19.53
CA LYS A 5 36.23 18.64 -20.70
C LYS A 5 34.80 18.30 -20.30
N LEU A 6 33.83 19.00 -20.88
CA LEU A 6 32.46 18.50 -20.96
C LEU A 6 32.55 17.28 -21.86
N GLU A 7 32.68 16.09 -21.26
CA GLU A 7 32.50 14.85 -22.03
C GLU A 7 31.09 14.90 -22.63
N GLU A 8 31.00 14.65 -23.94
CA GLU A 8 29.72 14.65 -24.63
C GLU A 8 28.90 13.47 -24.11
N GLU A 9 27.85 13.77 -23.36
CA GLU A 9 26.94 12.75 -22.85
C GLU A 9 26.09 12.22 -24.02
N LEU A 10 26.27 10.93 -24.32
CA LEU A 10 25.53 10.21 -25.34
C LEU A 10 24.51 9.29 -24.69
N TRP A 11 23.32 9.19 -25.28
CA TRP A 11 22.23 8.31 -24.84
C TRP A 11 21.96 7.26 -25.92
N ASP A 12 21.61 6.04 -25.52
CA ASP A 12 21.07 5.05 -26.46
C ASP A 12 19.69 5.50 -26.95
N VAL A 13 19.44 5.35 -28.26
CA VAL A 13 18.12 5.62 -28.85
C VAL A 13 17.28 4.36 -28.84
N TYR A 14 16.08 4.49 -28.30
CA TYR A 14 15.09 3.44 -28.18
C TYR A 14 13.93 3.63 -29.16
N THR A 15 13.29 2.53 -29.54
CA THR A 15 11.95 2.54 -30.14
C THR A 15 10.89 2.77 -29.06
N LYS A 16 9.64 3.05 -29.46
CA LYS A 16 8.49 3.15 -28.55
C LYS A 16 8.30 1.89 -27.65
N ASP A 17 8.72 0.73 -28.15
CA ASP A 17 8.62 -0.57 -27.47
C ASP A 17 9.88 -0.89 -26.62
N ARG A 18 10.72 0.12 -26.33
CA ARG A 18 11.96 0.03 -25.54
C ARG A 18 13.03 -0.91 -26.09
N VAL A 19 13.07 -1.09 -27.40
CA VAL A 19 14.15 -1.81 -28.07
C VAL A 19 15.24 -0.81 -28.44
N LYS A 20 16.49 -1.07 -28.05
CA LYS A 20 17.64 -0.27 -28.49
C LYS A 20 17.77 -0.35 -30.02
N THR A 21 17.90 0.80 -30.67
CA THR A 21 18.01 0.90 -32.13
C THR A 21 19.44 0.73 -32.64
N GLY A 22 20.43 0.80 -31.75
CA GLY A 22 21.86 0.85 -32.07
C GLY A 22 22.38 2.24 -32.44
N LYS A 23 21.51 3.26 -32.50
CA LYS A 23 21.92 4.67 -32.62
C LYS A 23 22.16 5.29 -31.25
N THR A 24 22.99 6.33 -31.22
CA THR A 24 23.18 7.20 -30.05
C THR A 24 22.70 8.62 -30.33
N HIS A 25 22.15 9.28 -29.33
CA HIS A 25 21.73 10.69 -29.35
C HIS A 25 22.60 11.51 -28.40
N ARG A 26 22.95 12.74 -28.77
CA ARG A 26 23.76 13.62 -27.91
C ARG A 26 22.86 14.47 -27.01
N ARG A 27 23.15 14.51 -25.72
CA ARG A 27 22.42 15.32 -24.74
C ARG A 27 22.34 16.78 -25.19
N GLY A 28 21.12 17.32 -25.18
CA GLY A 28 20.84 18.72 -25.50
C GLY A 28 20.47 18.97 -26.97
N ASP A 29 20.73 18.02 -27.86
CA ASP A 29 20.21 18.06 -29.22
C ASP A 29 18.73 17.64 -29.25
N LYS A 30 18.00 18.07 -30.28
CA LYS A 30 16.58 17.72 -30.46
C LYS A 30 16.47 16.29 -30.99
N MET A 31 15.76 15.42 -30.27
CA MET A 31 15.47 14.06 -30.73
C MET A 31 14.54 14.05 -31.96
N GLU A 32 14.71 13.08 -32.85
CA GLU A 32 13.83 12.91 -33.99
C GLU A 32 12.50 12.27 -33.59
N LYS A 33 11.47 12.44 -34.44
CA LYS A 33 10.14 11.86 -34.17
C LYS A 33 10.22 10.33 -34.16
N GLY A 34 9.79 9.72 -33.06
CA GLY A 34 9.77 8.27 -32.89
C GLY A 34 11.07 7.70 -32.29
N GLU A 35 12.01 8.58 -31.94
CA GLU A 35 13.18 8.24 -31.13
C GLU A 35 12.88 8.54 -29.65
N TYR A 36 13.35 7.65 -28.78
CA TYR A 36 13.10 7.73 -27.34
C TYR A 36 14.42 7.54 -26.58
N HIS A 37 14.55 8.12 -25.39
CA HIS A 37 15.65 7.85 -24.48
C HIS A 37 15.15 7.38 -23.12
N LEU A 38 16.04 6.81 -22.33
CA LEU A 38 15.73 6.31 -20.99
C LEU A 38 16.25 7.30 -19.95
N VAL A 39 15.39 7.62 -18.99
CA VAL A 39 15.66 8.39 -17.79
C VAL A 39 15.32 7.52 -16.59
N VAL A 40 16.08 7.66 -15.51
CA VAL A 40 15.88 6.92 -14.28
C VAL A 40 15.69 7.88 -13.12
N HIS A 41 14.88 7.45 -12.16
CA HIS A 41 14.69 8.13 -10.89
C HIS A 41 14.79 7.10 -9.77
N VAL A 42 15.47 7.46 -8.68
CA VAL A 42 15.54 6.63 -7.48
C VAL A 42 14.86 7.36 -6.33
N CYS A 43 13.94 6.67 -5.68
CA CYS A 43 13.20 7.11 -4.51
C CYS A 43 13.63 6.26 -3.31
N ILE A 44 14.47 6.82 -2.45
CA ILE A 44 15.01 6.13 -1.28
C ILE A 44 14.17 6.48 -0.07
N PHE A 45 13.59 5.46 0.56
CA PHE A 45 12.83 5.55 1.80
C PHE A 45 13.62 4.95 2.96
N ASN A 46 13.53 5.56 4.14
CA ASN A 46 14.05 4.98 5.37
C ASN A 46 13.00 4.12 6.08
N SER A 47 13.38 3.48 7.19
CA SER A 47 12.49 2.64 8.01
C SER A 47 11.31 3.39 8.65
N LYS A 48 11.32 4.73 8.62
CA LYS A 48 10.26 5.60 9.15
C LYS A 48 9.31 6.11 8.05
N ASN A 49 9.34 5.52 6.86
CA ASN A 49 8.62 5.96 5.66
C ASN A 49 8.84 7.46 5.33
N GLN A 50 10.07 7.93 5.48
CA GLN A 50 10.49 9.24 5.01
C GLN A 50 11.22 9.08 3.69
N LEU A 51 10.93 9.95 2.72
CA LEU A 51 11.63 10.01 1.43
C LEU A 51 12.87 10.88 1.57
N LEU A 52 14.02 10.39 1.09
CA LEU A 52 15.19 11.23 0.89
C LEU A 52 14.92 12.11 -0.32
N ILE A 53 14.94 13.43 -0.14
CA ILE A 53 14.81 14.38 -1.23
C ILE A 53 16.09 15.19 -1.37
N GLN A 54 16.37 15.64 -2.60
CA GLN A 54 17.51 16.49 -2.88
C GLN A 54 17.08 17.86 -3.39
N GLN A 55 17.81 18.91 -3.03
CA GLN A 55 17.64 20.22 -3.63
C GLN A 55 18.63 20.36 -4.78
N ARG A 56 18.12 20.60 -5.98
CA ARG A 56 18.92 20.82 -7.19
C ARG A 56 19.73 22.11 -7.06
N GLN A 57 20.95 22.12 -7.60
CA GLN A 57 21.76 23.34 -7.65
C GLN A 57 21.05 24.46 -8.44
N PRO A 58 21.23 25.75 -8.08
CA PRO A 58 20.51 26.87 -8.69
C PRO A 58 20.92 27.15 -10.13
N PHE A 59 22.03 26.57 -10.59
CA PHE A 59 22.54 26.72 -11.96
C PHE A 59 22.20 25.53 -12.87
N LYS A 60 21.43 24.53 -12.38
CA LYS A 60 21.00 23.40 -13.20
C LYS A 60 20.03 23.83 -14.30
N LYS A 61 20.21 23.25 -15.49
CA LYS A 61 19.23 23.32 -16.58
C LYS A 61 18.03 22.47 -16.19
N GLY A 62 16.87 23.11 -16.02
CA GLY A 62 15.63 22.46 -15.55
C GLY A 62 15.52 22.42 -14.03
N TRP A 63 14.39 22.96 -13.53
CA TRP A 63 14.04 23.02 -12.10
C TRP A 63 15.15 23.54 -11.16
N PRO A 64 15.84 24.66 -11.48
CA PRO A 64 16.91 25.17 -10.63
C PRO A 64 16.40 25.49 -9.22
N ASN A 65 17.17 25.11 -8.19
CA ASN A 65 16.87 25.36 -6.77
C ASN A 65 15.59 24.69 -6.22
N MET A 66 14.95 23.82 -7.00
CA MET A 66 13.78 23.04 -6.57
C MET A 66 14.20 21.79 -5.80
N TRP A 67 13.33 21.33 -4.91
CA TRP A 67 13.44 19.99 -4.32
C TRP A 67 12.91 18.94 -5.30
N ASP A 68 13.60 17.81 -5.36
CA ASP A 68 13.34 16.69 -6.27
C ASP A 68 13.29 15.38 -5.46
N VAL A 69 12.88 14.28 -6.09
CA VAL A 69 13.06 12.93 -5.53
C VAL A 69 14.56 12.63 -5.32
N SER A 70 14.92 11.50 -4.72
CA SER A 70 16.27 11.29 -4.18
C SER A 70 17.37 11.53 -5.21
N VAL A 71 17.23 10.95 -6.41
CA VAL A 71 18.18 11.04 -7.53
C VAL A 71 17.41 10.92 -8.85
N GLY A 72 17.88 11.58 -9.91
CA GLY A 72 17.37 11.32 -11.25
C GLY A 72 18.26 11.84 -12.37
N GLY A 73 18.40 11.03 -13.43
CA GLY A 73 19.28 11.33 -14.56
C GLY A 73 19.02 10.44 -15.76
N SER A 74 19.67 10.76 -16.88
CA SER A 74 19.50 10.02 -18.14
C SER A 74 20.43 8.81 -18.17
N ALA A 75 19.97 7.69 -18.72
CA ALA A 75 20.83 6.56 -19.01
C ALA A 75 21.82 6.95 -20.12
N VAL A 76 23.12 6.74 -19.89
CA VAL A 76 24.14 6.99 -20.92
C VAL A 76 24.25 5.79 -21.86
N ALA A 77 24.87 5.98 -23.03
CA ALA A 77 25.00 4.94 -24.03
C ALA A 77 25.72 3.70 -23.43
N GLY A 78 25.09 2.54 -23.56
CA GLY A 78 25.55 1.29 -22.96
C GLY A 78 24.84 0.93 -21.65
N ASP A 79 24.33 1.89 -20.89
CA ASP A 79 23.60 1.62 -19.65
C ASP A 79 22.33 0.78 -19.93
N ASP A 80 22.01 -0.12 -19.03
CA ASP A 80 20.63 -0.51 -18.76
C ASP A 80 20.00 0.38 -17.66
N SER A 81 18.71 0.19 -17.39
CA SER A 81 17.96 0.99 -16.42
C SER A 81 18.52 0.88 -14.99
N GLY A 82 18.94 -0.31 -14.56
CA GLY A 82 19.46 -0.52 -13.21
C GLY A 82 20.85 0.11 -13.07
N GLN A 83 21.71 -0.09 -14.07
CA GLN A 83 23.05 0.48 -14.14
C GLN A 83 23.03 2.01 -14.14
N ALA A 84 22.13 2.63 -14.92
CA ALA A 84 21.94 4.07 -14.90
C ALA A 84 21.52 4.54 -13.50
N ALA A 85 20.56 3.86 -12.86
CA ALA A 85 20.09 4.24 -11.53
C ALA A 85 21.19 4.11 -10.46
N GLU A 86 21.99 3.04 -10.49
CA GLU A 86 23.14 2.86 -9.60
C GLU A 86 24.22 3.93 -9.82
N ARG A 87 24.54 4.24 -11.09
CA ARG A 87 25.51 5.27 -11.46
C ARG A 87 25.08 6.64 -10.96
N GLU A 88 23.85 7.06 -11.27
CA GLU A 88 23.32 8.37 -10.85
C GLU A 88 23.33 8.50 -9.32
N VAL A 89 22.98 7.44 -8.58
CA VAL A 89 23.01 7.47 -7.11
C VAL A 89 24.42 7.58 -6.55
N LEU A 90 25.38 6.90 -7.20
CA LEU A 90 26.78 7.02 -6.84
C LEU A 90 27.33 8.42 -7.17
N GLU A 91 26.99 8.97 -8.33
CA GLU A 91 27.44 10.29 -8.78
C GLU A 91 26.86 11.40 -7.92
N GLU A 92 25.54 11.48 -7.76
CA GLU A 92 24.88 12.60 -7.08
C GLU A 92 25.05 12.56 -5.55
N LEU A 93 25.00 11.37 -4.94
CA LEU A 93 24.99 11.20 -3.48
C LEU A 93 26.24 10.54 -2.90
N GLY A 94 27.11 9.95 -3.73
CA GLY A 94 28.24 9.14 -3.26
C GLY A 94 27.82 7.80 -2.65
N LEU A 95 26.59 7.35 -2.90
CA LEU A 95 26.01 6.16 -2.29
C LEU A 95 26.07 4.97 -3.26
N LYS A 96 26.56 3.82 -2.78
CA LYS A 96 26.45 2.56 -3.53
C LYS A 96 25.11 1.87 -3.26
N LEU A 97 24.42 1.51 -4.33
CA LEU A 97 23.25 0.65 -4.35
C LEU A 97 23.54 -0.56 -5.24
N ASP A 98 22.81 -1.65 -4.98
CA ASP A 98 22.77 -2.84 -5.83
C ASP A 98 21.31 -3.06 -6.20
N LEU A 99 21.03 -2.93 -7.48
CA LEU A 99 19.73 -3.04 -8.14
C LEU A 99 19.73 -4.18 -9.16
N SER A 100 20.76 -5.03 -9.18
CA SER A 100 20.91 -6.12 -10.16
C SER A 100 19.71 -7.07 -10.23
N GLU A 101 19.11 -7.37 -9.08
CA GLU A 101 17.91 -8.22 -8.95
C GLU A 101 16.60 -7.41 -8.86
N LYS A 102 16.65 -6.09 -9.10
CA LYS A 102 15.53 -5.19 -8.94
C LYS A 102 15.10 -4.59 -10.27
N ARG A 103 13.79 -4.59 -10.50
CA ARG A 103 13.17 -3.90 -11.63
C ARG A 103 12.67 -2.52 -11.21
N PRO A 104 12.47 -1.58 -12.16
CA PRO A 104 11.73 -0.35 -11.87
C PRO A 104 10.37 -0.70 -11.23
N SER A 105 10.01 0.02 -10.19
CA SER A 105 8.71 -0.14 -9.52
C SER A 105 7.56 0.31 -10.42
N PHE A 106 7.80 1.32 -11.25
CA PHE A 106 6.91 1.75 -12.32
C PHE A 106 7.69 2.56 -13.36
N THR A 107 7.08 2.80 -14.52
CA THR A 107 7.60 3.72 -15.52
C THR A 107 6.53 4.72 -15.93
N MET A 108 6.95 5.95 -16.18
CA MET A 108 6.15 6.94 -16.90
C MET A 108 6.72 7.21 -18.28
N ASN A 109 5.85 7.53 -19.24
CA ASN A 109 6.27 7.87 -20.60
C ASN A 109 6.12 9.37 -20.81
N PHE A 110 7.05 9.98 -21.54
CA PHE A 110 6.93 11.33 -22.06
C PHE A 110 7.14 11.32 -23.59
N SER A 111 7.11 12.48 -24.23
CA SER A 111 7.07 12.61 -25.71
C SER A 111 8.16 11.83 -26.45
N ASP A 112 9.34 11.77 -25.85
CA ASP A 112 10.61 11.33 -26.43
C ASP A 112 11.41 10.49 -25.43
N GLY A 113 10.73 9.82 -24.49
CA GLY A 113 11.40 8.89 -23.58
C GLY A 113 10.54 8.24 -22.51
N PHE A 114 11.24 7.60 -21.58
CA PHE A 114 10.71 6.79 -20.48
C PHE A 114 11.40 7.20 -19.17
N ASP A 115 10.64 7.38 -18.09
CA ASP A 115 11.13 7.63 -16.73
C ASP A 115 10.92 6.36 -15.87
N ASP A 116 11.96 5.55 -15.70
CA ASP A 116 11.93 4.38 -14.82
C ASP A 116 12.17 4.79 -13.35
N TYR A 117 11.21 4.49 -12.47
CA TYR A 117 11.29 4.83 -11.04
C TYR A 117 11.62 3.60 -10.20
N TYR A 118 12.72 3.65 -9.45
CA TYR A 118 13.12 2.63 -8.49
C TYR A 118 12.78 3.08 -7.06
N ILE A 119 12.10 2.23 -6.30
CA ILE A 119 11.81 2.48 -4.88
C ILE A 119 12.70 1.57 -4.02
N VAL A 120 13.50 2.18 -3.16
CA VAL A 120 14.51 1.49 -2.35
C VAL A 120 14.28 1.80 -0.87
N LYS A 121 14.24 0.76 -0.02
CA LYS A 121 14.27 0.93 1.44
C LYS A 121 15.71 0.83 1.94
N LYS A 122 16.24 1.92 2.50
CA LYS A 122 17.58 1.97 3.10
C LYS A 122 17.67 3.08 4.14
N ASP A 123 18.02 2.73 5.37
CA ASP A 123 18.38 3.73 6.39
C ASP A 123 19.78 4.27 6.08
N ILE A 124 19.88 5.58 5.88
CA ILE A 124 21.12 6.26 5.52
C ILE A 124 21.34 7.43 6.48
N ASP A 125 22.55 7.51 7.04
CA ASP A 125 23.02 8.71 7.67
C ASP A 125 23.43 9.74 6.61
N ILE A 126 22.58 10.75 6.41
CA ILE A 126 22.79 11.79 5.39
C ILE A 126 24.06 12.61 5.63
N GLY A 127 24.61 12.61 6.85
CA GLY A 127 25.88 13.28 7.16
C GLY A 127 27.10 12.62 6.50
N ASN A 128 26.98 11.36 6.08
CA ASN A 128 28.06 10.60 5.44
C ASN A 128 27.96 10.59 3.90
N LEU A 129 26.94 11.25 3.32
CA LEU A 129 26.79 11.35 1.88
C LEU A 129 27.82 12.32 1.29
N HIS A 130 28.36 11.96 0.12
CA HIS A 130 29.31 12.79 -0.61
C HIS A 130 28.58 13.41 -1.79
N LEU A 131 27.91 14.54 -1.54
CA LEU A 131 27.09 15.19 -2.54
C LEU A 131 27.94 15.79 -3.66
N GLN A 132 27.57 15.52 -4.91
CA GLN A 132 28.20 16.16 -6.05
C GLN A 132 27.73 17.61 -6.15
N ASN A 133 28.59 18.55 -5.77
CA ASN A 133 28.29 19.99 -5.76
C ASN A 133 27.88 20.57 -7.14
N ALA A 134 28.14 19.87 -8.24
CA ALA A 134 27.67 20.29 -9.57
C ALA A 134 26.17 19.98 -9.80
N GLU A 135 25.58 19.06 -9.04
CA GLU A 135 24.22 18.55 -9.21
C GLU A 135 23.34 18.92 -8.01
N VAL A 136 23.83 18.60 -6.81
CA VAL A 136 23.06 18.60 -5.57
C VAL A 136 23.54 19.68 -4.62
N LYS A 137 22.62 20.48 -4.10
CA LYS A 137 22.88 21.54 -3.12
C LYS A 137 22.82 21.02 -1.69
N GLN A 138 21.81 20.22 -1.38
CA GLN A 138 21.60 19.62 -0.07
C GLN A 138 20.57 18.49 -0.17
N VAL A 139 20.49 17.66 0.86
CA VAL A 139 19.50 16.59 0.98
C VAL A 139 18.83 16.63 2.35
N LYS A 140 17.62 16.08 2.45
CA LYS A 140 16.97 15.83 3.75
C LYS A 140 15.94 14.70 3.64
N TRP A 141 15.62 14.11 4.79
CA TRP A 141 14.48 13.22 4.94
C TRP A 141 13.19 14.02 5.12
N VAL A 142 12.13 13.66 4.41
CA VAL A 142 10.78 14.24 4.60
C VAL A 142 9.72 13.15 4.71
N GLY A 143 8.78 13.31 5.64
CA GLY A 143 7.57 12.49 5.68
C GLY A 143 6.52 12.95 4.66
N ARG A 144 5.47 12.14 4.45
CA ARG A 144 4.38 12.40 3.49
C ARG A 144 3.82 13.81 3.61
N GLU A 145 3.39 14.21 4.81
CA GLU A 145 2.78 15.53 5.01
C GLU A 145 3.72 16.69 4.67
N GLU A 146 5.00 16.58 5.00
CA GLU A 146 5.98 17.62 4.70
C GLU A 146 6.22 17.72 3.19
N ALA A 147 6.37 16.59 2.50
CA ALA A 147 6.52 16.56 1.05
C ALA A 147 5.32 17.22 0.34
N LEU A 148 4.09 16.93 0.77
CA LEU A 148 2.88 17.55 0.22
C LEU A 148 2.79 19.05 0.54
N ARG A 149 3.19 19.49 1.74
CA ARG A 149 3.31 20.92 2.06
C ARG A 149 4.33 21.62 1.15
N MET A 150 5.47 20.98 0.86
CA MET A 150 6.50 21.51 -0.03
C MET A 150 6.03 21.60 -1.49
N GLN A 151 5.27 20.61 -1.96
CA GLN A 151 4.62 20.65 -3.28
C GLN A 151 3.59 21.79 -3.36
N ASN A 152 2.74 21.93 -2.36
CA ASN A 152 1.75 23.02 -2.29
C ASN A 152 2.39 24.41 -2.20
N ALA A 153 3.57 24.51 -1.56
CA ALA A 153 4.36 25.74 -1.50
C ALA A 153 5.10 26.05 -2.81
N GLY A 154 5.07 25.17 -3.81
CA GLY A 154 5.74 25.37 -5.09
C GLY A 154 7.26 25.31 -5.00
N ILE A 155 7.82 24.59 -4.02
CA ILE A 155 9.28 24.41 -3.86
C ILE A 155 9.77 22.99 -4.18
N MET A 156 8.84 22.08 -4.53
CA MET A 156 9.11 20.71 -4.99
C MET A 156 8.75 20.60 -6.47
N VAL A 157 9.50 19.79 -7.24
CA VAL A 157 9.13 19.40 -8.60
C VAL A 157 7.70 18.81 -8.57
N PRO A 158 6.80 19.22 -9.50
CA PRO A 158 5.36 18.94 -9.38
C PRO A 158 5.00 17.50 -9.84
N TYR A 159 5.56 16.49 -9.17
CA TYR A 159 5.16 15.10 -9.39
C TYR A 159 3.73 14.88 -8.91
N TRP A 160 2.78 14.71 -9.84
CA TRP A 160 1.37 14.49 -9.52
C TRP A 160 1.13 13.23 -8.66
N PHE A 161 2.08 12.29 -8.68
CA PHE A 161 2.06 11.04 -7.92
C PHE A 161 2.90 11.09 -6.62
N LEU A 162 3.38 12.26 -6.18
CA LEU A 162 4.25 12.39 -5.00
C LEU A 162 3.67 11.72 -3.75
N ASP A 163 2.37 11.90 -3.48
CA ASP A 163 1.67 11.22 -2.38
C ASP A 163 1.77 9.69 -2.49
N LYS A 164 1.60 9.16 -3.70
CA LYS A 164 1.59 7.72 -3.99
C LYS A 164 2.95 7.06 -3.86
N LEU A 165 4.04 7.83 -3.93
CA LEU A 165 5.36 7.31 -3.59
C LEU A 165 5.43 6.83 -2.14
N PHE A 166 4.72 7.48 -1.20
CA PHE A 166 4.71 7.05 0.20
C PHE A 166 3.84 5.82 0.43
N ASP A 167 2.85 5.55 -0.44
CA ASP A 167 2.11 4.29 -0.44
C ASP A 167 3.02 3.16 -0.94
N LEU A 168 3.71 3.37 -2.05
CA LEU A 168 4.63 2.39 -2.64
C LEU A 168 5.89 2.15 -1.77
N GLY A 169 6.34 3.19 -1.06
CA GLY A 169 7.42 3.11 -0.08
C GLY A 169 7.04 2.25 1.12
N ASP A 170 5.76 2.15 1.49
CA ASP A 170 5.29 1.26 2.57
C ASP A 170 5.03 -0.16 2.07
N ILE A 171 4.48 -0.32 0.86
CA ILE A 171 4.02 -1.60 0.33
C ILE A 171 5.18 -2.61 0.20
N HIS A 172 5.06 -3.71 0.95
CA HIS A 172 5.81 -4.93 0.74
C HIS A 172 5.41 -5.55 -0.61
N GLU A 173 6.41 -5.98 -1.35
CA GLU A 173 6.38 -6.45 -2.74
C GLU A 173 5.17 -7.34 -3.07
N PHE A 174 4.63 -7.18 -4.28
CA PHE A 174 3.63 -8.09 -4.83
C PHE A 174 4.33 -9.36 -5.33
N ASP A 175 3.92 -10.53 -4.86
CA ASP A 175 4.25 -11.76 -5.57
C ASP A 175 3.27 -12.00 -6.73
N ALA A 176 3.66 -12.87 -7.68
CA ALA A 176 2.83 -13.24 -8.83
C ALA A 176 1.51 -13.95 -8.43
N HIS A 177 1.32 -14.21 -7.14
CA HIS A 177 0.15 -14.88 -6.56
C HIS A 177 -0.76 -13.90 -5.80
N GLY A 178 -0.46 -12.59 -5.80
CA GLY A 178 -1.29 -11.57 -5.16
C GLY A 178 -1.21 -11.54 -3.64
N ASN A 179 -0.19 -12.16 -3.03
CA ASN A 179 -0.01 -12.11 -1.58
C ASN A 179 0.41 -10.71 -1.13
N ARG A 180 -0.58 -9.95 -0.66
CA ARG A 180 -0.36 -8.73 0.11
C ARG A 180 -0.07 -9.09 1.57
N GLU A 181 1.20 -9.11 1.96
CA GLU A 181 1.59 -9.33 3.37
C GLU A 181 1.80 -8.03 4.18
N GLY A 182 1.73 -6.84 3.54
CA GLY A 182 2.17 -5.58 4.16
C GLY A 182 1.14 -4.51 4.53
N GLY A 183 -0.15 -4.67 4.24
CA GLY A 183 -1.09 -3.51 4.18
C GLY A 183 -2.36 -3.57 5.04
N LEU A 184 -2.58 -4.61 5.84
CA LEU A 184 -3.87 -4.83 6.51
C LEU A 184 -3.98 -4.12 7.86
N THR A 185 -4.82 -3.08 7.94
CA THR A 185 -5.15 -2.40 9.20
C THR A 185 -6.47 -2.92 9.77
N VAL A 186 -6.58 -2.98 11.09
CA VAL A 186 -7.80 -3.41 11.80
C VAL A 186 -8.21 -2.29 12.75
N GLY A 187 -9.47 -1.88 12.71
CA GLY A 187 -9.97 -0.77 13.51
C GLY A 187 -11.49 -0.70 13.57
N PHE A 188 -12.00 0.27 14.32
CA PHE A 188 -13.43 0.58 14.32
C PHE A 188 -13.82 1.22 12.99
N ALA A 189 -14.94 0.76 12.43
CA ALA A 189 -15.46 1.30 11.19
C ALA A 189 -16.04 2.71 11.39
N SER A 190 -15.86 3.55 10.37
CA SER A 190 -16.48 4.86 10.25
C SER A 190 -17.54 4.86 9.13
N PHE A 191 -18.24 5.99 8.97
CA PHE A 191 -19.19 6.17 7.87
C PHE A 191 -18.53 6.06 6.48
N GLU A 192 -17.23 6.36 6.36
CA GLU A 192 -16.50 6.24 5.10
C GLU A 192 -16.33 4.78 4.67
N ASN A 193 -16.46 3.82 5.60
CA ASN A 193 -16.32 2.40 5.30
C ASN A 193 -17.63 1.74 4.85
N VAL A 194 -18.78 2.41 4.96
CA VAL A 194 -20.11 1.79 4.79
C VAL A 194 -20.30 1.19 3.40
N GLU A 195 -19.99 1.93 2.33
CA GLU A 195 -20.17 1.43 0.97
C GLU A 195 -19.32 0.18 0.70
N SER A 196 -18.05 0.21 1.09
CA SER A 196 -17.15 -0.95 0.93
C SER A 196 -17.54 -2.12 1.83
N TRP A 197 -18.02 -1.83 3.05
CA TRP A 197 -18.58 -2.85 3.96
C TRP A 197 -19.78 -3.55 3.31
N MET A 198 -20.72 -2.80 2.74
CA MET A 198 -21.89 -3.38 2.06
C MET A 198 -21.51 -4.17 0.81
N SER A 199 -20.48 -3.74 0.07
CA SER A 199 -19.93 -4.54 -1.02
C SER A 199 -19.41 -5.90 -0.55
N LEU A 200 -18.72 -5.96 0.61
CA LEU A 200 -18.31 -7.24 1.19
C LEU A 200 -19.52 -8.07 1.65
N VAL A 201 -20.56 -7.44 2.20
CA VAL A 201 -21.80 -8.13 2.60
C VAL A 201 -22.44 -8.82 1.41
N GLU A 202 -22.54 -8.17 0.26
CA GLU A 202 -23.06 -8.77 -0.98
C GLU A 202 -22.25 -10.00 -1.41
N ILE A 203 -20.92 -9.97 -1.27
CA ILE A 203 -20.04 -11.11 -1.61
C ILE A 203 -20.30 -12.31 -0.70
N VAL A 204 -20.62 -12.07 0.58
CA VAL A 204 -20.76 -13.13 1.58
C VAL A 204 -22.20 -13.49 1.92
N ARG A 205 -23.21 -12.78 1.38
CA ARG A 205 -24.62 -12.84 1.80
C ARG A 205 -25.20 -14.25 1.86
N ASP A 206 -24.81 -15.12 0.93
CA ASP A 206 -25.30 -16.51 0.87
C ASP A 206 -24.84 -17.36 2.08
N ASN A 207 -23.82 -16.90 2.81
CA ASN A 207 -23.31 -17.54 4.03
C ASN A 207 -23.93 -16.98 5.31
N PHE A 208 -24.90 -16.07 5.22
CA PHE A 208 -25.55 -15.44 6.37
C PHE A 208 -27.07 -15.53 6.25
N PRO A 209 -27.74 -16.28 7.14
CA PRO A 209 -29.20 -16.28 7.20
C PRO A 209 -29.75 -14.86 7.41
N GLY A 210 -30.78 -14.50 6.64
CA GLY A 210 -31.45 -13.19 6.69
C GLY A 210 -30.89 -12.13 5.75
N LEU A 211 -29.85 -12.42 4.97
CA LEU A 211 -29.29 -11.51 3.95
C LEU A 211 -29.65 -11.93 2.52
N GLU A 212 -30.54 -12.90 2.34
CA GLU A 212 -30.88 -13.46 1.02
C GLU A 212 -31.73 -12.51 0.17
N THR A 213 -32.41 -11.54 0.77
CA THR A 213 -33.27 -10.58 0.06
C THR A 213 -32.78 -9.14 0.18
N ASN A 214 -33.29 -8.26 -0.69
CA ASN A 214 -32.95 -6.83 -0.64
C ASN A 214 -33.46 -6.18 0.65
N GLU A 215 -34.60 -6.62 1.17
CA GLU A 215 -35.12 -6.17 2.46
C GLU A 215 -34.18 -6.55 3.61
N GLY A 216 -33.66 -7.79 3.61
CA GLY A 216 -32.67 -8.23 4.60
C GLY A 216 -31.37 -7.44 4.55
N ILE A 217 -30.90 -7.09 3.34
CA ILE A 217 -29.73 -6.22 3.15
C ILE A 217 -29.99 -4.80 3.68
N GLU A 218 -31.18 -4.24 3.47
CA GLU A 218 -31.55 -2.92 3.98
C GLU A 218 -31.65 -2.93 5.52
N GLU A 219 -32.25 -3.96 6.13
CA GLU A 219 -32.30 -4.11 7.59
C GLU A 219 -30.89 -4.23 8.20
N TYR A 220 -30.01 -4.97 7.53
CA TYR A 220 -28.61 -5.06 7.91
C TYR A 220 -27.90 -3.70 7.79
N TYR A 221 -28.15 -2.94 6.71
CA TYR A 221 -27.61 -1.59 6.54
C TYR A 221 -27.97 -0.68 7.71
N GLN A 222 -29.24 -0.65 8.13
CA GLN A 222 -29.68 0.14 9.28
C GLN A 222 -28.98 -0.33 10.58
N THR A 223 -28.80 -1.64 10.73
CA THR A 223 -28.06 -2.22 11.86
C THR A 223 -26.59 -1.82 11.87
N LEU A 224 -25.93 -1.81 10.71
CA LEU A 224 -24.55 -1.36 10.55
C LEU A 224 -24.39 0.11 10.97
N ILE A 225 -25.24 1.00 10.45
CA ILE A 225 -25.21 2.43 10.77
C ILE A 225 -25.33 2.67 12.28
N LYS A 226 -26.22 1.93 12.95
CA LYS A 226 -26.34 1.99 14.41
C LYS A 226 -25.08 1.52 15.12
N ASN A 227 -24.47 0.43 14.67
CA ASN A 227 -23.26 -0.12 15.29
C ASN A 227 -22.03 0.78 15.08
N ILE A 228 -21.90 1.45 13.93
CA ILE A 228 -20.84 2.45 13.71
C ILE A 228 -20.96 3.59 14.73
N LYS A 229 -22.17 4.15 14.91
CA LYS A 229 -22.42 5.25 15.87
C LYS A 229 -22.08 4.87 17.31
N GLU A 230 -22.21 3.59 17.66
CA GLU A 230 -21.99 3.09 19.01
C GLU A 230 -20.61 2.42 19.19
N GLU A 231 -19.67 2.58 18.25
CA GLU A 231 -18.34 1.92 18.23
C GLU A 231 -18.40 0.38 18.38
N ARG A 232 -19.42 -0.24 17.76
CA ARG A 232 -19.67 -1.69 17.78
C ARG A 232 -19.45 -2.39 16.44
N ALA A 233 -18.83 -1.69 15.49
CA ALA A 233 -18.46 -2.20 14.17
C ALA A 233 -16.95 -2.13 14.00
N ILE A 234 -16.33 -3.26 13.69
CA ILE A 234 -14.88 -3.39 13.41
C ILE A 234 -14.73 -3.83 11.96
N CYS A 235 -13.79 -3.22 11.25
CA CYS A 235 -13.39 -3.66 9.92
C CYS A 235 -11.88 -3.86 9.80
N THR A 236 -11.49 -4.71 8.86
CA THR A 236 -10.12 -4.79 8.36
C THR A 236 -10.04 -4.12 7.01
N LEU A 237 -9.05 -3.27 6.80
CA LEU A 237 -8.85 -2.52 5.56
C LEU A 237 -7.59 -2.97 4.82
N ASP A 238 -7.70 -3.05 3.50
CA ASP A 238 -6.57 -3.06 2.57
C ASP A 238 -6.65 -1.80 1.72
N GLY A 239 -5.82 -0.81 2.05
CA GLY A 239 -6.08 0.58 1.65
C GLY A 239 -7.42 1.05 2.20
N ASN A 240 -8.36 1.40 1.33
CA ASN A 240 -9.73 1.78 1.71
C ASN A 240 -10.75 0.63 1.58
N MET A 241 -10.32 -0.53 1.06
CA MET A 241 -11.21 -1.65 0.83
C MET A 241 -11.44 -2.43 2.12
N VAL A 242 -12.69 -2.62 2.51
CA VAL A 242 -13.09 -3.48 3.62
C VAL A 242 -12.92 -4.95 3.22
N THR A 243 -12.02 -5.64 3.90
CA THR A 243 -11.65 -7.05 3.64
C THR A 243 -12.13 -8.00 4.75
N GLY A 244 -12.51 -7.46 5.90
CA GLY A 244 -13.12 -8.20 7.00
C GLY A 244 -14.06 -7.30 7.78
N ILE A 245 -15.13 -7.88 8.31
CA ILE A 245 -16.17 -7.18 9.06
C ILE A 245 -16.52 -7.95 10.33
N LEU A 246 -16.77 -7.22 11.41
CA LEU A 246 -17.24 -7.75 12.68
C LEU A 246 -18.24 -6.78 13.32
N LEU A 247 -19.45 -7.27 13.63
CA LEU A 247 -20.42 -6.59 14.49
C LEU A 247 -20.50 -7.32 15.84
N PHE A 248 -20.59 -6.57 16.93
CA PHE A 248 -20.71 -7.15 18.27
C PHE A 248 -21.70 -6.41 19.17
N SER A 249 -22.12 -7.05 20.25
CA SER A 249 -23.02 -6.47 21.24
C SER A 249 -22.38 -6.47 22.62
N VAL A 250 -22.12 -5.29 23.17
CA VAL A 250 -21.66 -5.11 24.56
C VAL A 250 -22.73 -5.55 25.55
N LYS A 251 -24.00 -5.22 25.29
CA LYS A 251 -25.14 -5.58 26.17
C LYS A 251 -25.24 -7.09 26.34
N HIS A 252 -25.19 -7.82 25.23
CA HIS A 252 -25.36 -9.26 25.20
C HIS A 252 -24.05 -10.05 25.28
N ASN A 253 -22.90 -9.36 25.35
CA ASN A 253 -21.56 -9.94 25.37
C ASN A 253 -21.37 -10.98 24.25
N MET A 254 -21.59 -10.57 23.01
CA MET A 254 -21.62 -11.49 21.87
C MET A 254 -21.07 -10.93 20.57
N ILE A 255 -20.57 -11.82 19.72
CA ILE A 255 -20.33 -11.58 18.30
C ILE A 255 -21.67 -11.69 17.59
N GLY A 256 -22.05 -10.66 16.84
CA GLY A 256 -23.28 -10.64 16.04
C GLY A 256 -23.05 -11.01 14.57
N CYS A 257 -21.95 -10.55 13.98
CA CYS A 257 -21.58 -10.88 12.61
C CYS A 257 -20.05 -10.94 12.51
N LEU A 258 -19.52 -11.88 11.73
CA LEU A 258 -18.10 -11.98 11.43
C LEU A 258 -17.92 -12.56 10.02
N ALA A 259 -17.33 -11.79 9.11
CA ALA A 259 -17.00 -12.26 7.77
C ALA A 259 -15.62 -11.77 7.35
N VAL A 260 -14.96 -12.55 6.50
CA VAL A 260 -13.71 -12.19 5.83
C VAL A 260 -13.87 -12.49 4.34
N HIS A 261 -13.46 -11.54 3.51
CA HIS A 261 -13.46 -11.67 2.06
C HIS A 261 -12.73 -12.96 1.64
N PRO A 262 -13.27 -13.76 0.68
CA PRO A 262 -12.68 -15.04 0.28
C PRO A 262 -11.17 -14.97 -0.04
N GLU A 263 -10.75 -13.98 -0.84
CA GLU A 263 -9.35 -13.73 -1.21
C GLU A 263 -8.43 -13.27 -0.06
N TYR A 264 -8.99 -12.97 1.12
CA TYR A 264 -8.26 -12.50 2.30
C TYR A 264 -8.31 -13.50 3.46
N ARG A 265 -8.91 -14.68 3.26
CA ARG A 265 -8.92 -15.75 4.26
C ARG A 265 -7.50 -16.26 4.54
N ARG A 266 -7.31 -16.90 5.69
CA ARG A 266 -6.02 -17.46 6.16
C ARG A 266 -4.90 -16.43 6.42
N LYS A 267 -5.24 -15.14 6.55
CA LYS A 267 -4.32 -14.04 6.93
C LYS A 267 -4.49 -13.55 8.38
N ASN A 268 -5.00 -14.41 9.28
CA ASN A 268 -5.31 -14.09 10.69
C ASN A 268 -6.24 -12.86 10.92
N ILE A 269 -6.96 -12.43 9.88
CA ILE A 269 -7.85 -11.25 9.91
C ILE A 269 -8.94 -11.38 10.98
N ALA A 270 -9.66 -12.51 10.97
CA ALA A 270 -10.75 -12.74 11.91
C ALA A 270 -10.28 -12.74 13.37
N SER A 271 -9.11 -13.34 13.65
CA SER A 271 -8.51 -13.35 14.99
C SER A 271 -8.17 -11.94 15.47
N ARG A 272 -7.53 -11.12 14.63
CA ARG A 272 -7.21 -9.71 14.95
C ARG A 272 -8.46 -8.87 15.23
N MET A 273 -9.54 -9.08 14.47
CA MET A 273 -10.81 -8.39 14.73
C MET A 273 -11.45 -8.82 16.06
N ILE A 274 -11.41 -10.12 16.39
CA ILE A 274 -11.88 -10.62 17.69
C ILE A 274 -11.04 -10.04 18.83
N GLU A 275 -9.71 -10.01 18.71
CA GLU A 275 -8.83 -9.43 19.73
C GLU A 275 -9.19 -7.97 20.01
N LEU A 276 -9.42 -7.15 18.97
CA LEU A 276 -9.88 -5.77 19.14
C LEU A 276 -11.28 -5.71 19.79
N MET A 277 -12.22 -6.56 19.37
CA MET A 277 -13.55 -6.65 19.97
C MET A 277 -13.48 -6.97 21.48
N LEU A 278 -12.62 -7.92 21.88
CA LEU A 278 -12.48 -8.36 23.27
C LEU A 278 -12.10 -7.21 24.21
N THR A 279 -11.42 -6.17 23.71
CA THR A 279 -11.10 -4.96 24.50
C THR A 279 -12.34 -4.15 24.92
N LYS A 280 -13.48 -4.36 24.27
CA LYS A 280 -14.75 -3.66 24.51
C LYS A 280 -15.80 -4.53 25.22
N LEU A 281 -15.57 -5.85 25.32
CA LEU A 281 -16.50 -6.78 25.96
C LEU A 281 -16.15 -7.01 27.44
N ASP A 282 -17.14 -7.46 28.21
CA ASP A 282 -16.95 -7.74 29.65
C ASP A 282 -16.27 -9.10 29.82
N SER A 283 -14.99 -9.07 30.22
CA SER A 283 -14.17 -10.27 30.46
C SER A 283 -14.67 -11.18 31.59
N ASN A 284 -15.54 -10.69 32.47
CA ASN A 284 -16.12 -11.50 33.56
C ASN A 284 -17.36 -12.28 33.13
N ARG A 285 -17.87 -12.02 31.93
CA ARG A 285 -19.06 -12.68 31.38
C ARG A 285 -18.63 -13.60 30.24
N ASP A 286 -19.31 -14.73 30.13
CA ASP A 286 -19.21 -15.59 28.95
C ASP A 286 -19.49 -14.77 27.68
N ILE A 287 -18.68 -15.00 26.64
CA ILE A 287 -18.87 -14.38 25.33
C ILE A 287 -19.52 -15.40 24.43
N SER A 288 -20.58 -15.00 23.73
CA SER A 288 -21.33 -15.91 22.86
C SER A 288 -21.26 -15.53 21.38
N VAL A 289 -21.45 -16.52 20.53
CA VAL A 289 -21.70 -16.32 19.10
C VAL A 289 -22.67 -17.40 18.62
N GLU A 290 -23.60 -17.03 17.75
CA GLU A 290 -24.44 -18.02 17.08
C GLU A 290 -23.81 -18.37 15.73
N THR A 291 -23.64 -19.66 15.49
CA THR A 291 -23.13 -20.18 14.22
C THR A 291 -23.94 -21.39 13.80
N PHE A 292 -23.63 -21.96 12.64
CA PHE A 292 -24.34 -23.09 12.07
C PHE A 292 -24.19 -24.36 12.94
N ARG A 293 -25.16 -25.27 12.82
CA ARG A 293 -25.11 -26.57 13.49
C ARG A 293 -24.04 -27.48 12.88
N GLU A 294 -23.71 -28.54 13.59
CA GLU A 294 -22.84 -29.58 13.07
C GLU A 294 -23.48 -30.25 11.84
N GLY A 295 -22.69 -30.51 10.80
CA GLY A 295 -23.16 -31.09 9.54
C GLY A 295 -23.68 -30.07 8.51
N ASP A 296 -23.78 -28.79 8.88
CA ASP A 296 -24.14 -27.73 7.94
C ASP A 296 -22.93 -27.29 7.10
N GLU A 297 -23.05 -27.35 5.76
CA GLU A 297 -21.98 -27.01 4.83
C GLU A 297 -21.54 -25.54 4.97
N LYS A 298 -22.47 -24.62 5.24
CA LYS A 298 -22.16 -23.20 5.47
C LYS A 298 -21.37 -23.00 6.78
N GLY A 299 -21.50 -23.96 7.69
CA GLY A 299 -20.93 -23.95 9.03
C GLY A 299 -19.51 -24.45 9.17
N ILE A 300 -18.99 -25.20 8.21
CA ILE A 300 -17.74 -25.96 8.39
C ILE A 300 -16.58 -25.03 8.77
N ALA A 301 -16.39 -23.95 8.01
CA ALA A 301 -15.29 -23.02 8.24
C ALA A 301 -15.46 -22.17 9.51
N SER A 302 -16.67 -21.66 9.77
CA SER A 302 -16.95 -20.80 10.92
C SER A 302 -16.88 -21.57 12.24
N ARG A 303 -17.44 -22.79 12.29
CA ARG A 303 -17.33 -23.66 13.47
C ARG A 303 -15.88 -24.01 13.79
N ALA A 304 -15.10 -24.43 12.80
CA ALA A 304 -13.70 -24.76 12.98
C ALA A 304 -12.90 -23.56 13.50
N PHE A 305 -13.17 -22.36 12.98
CA PHE A 305 -12.55 -21.12 13.44
C PHE A 305 -12.91 -20.78 14.90
N TYR A 306 -14.18 -20.86 15.29
CA TYR A 306 -14.57 -20.57 16.68
C TYR A 306 -13.97 -21.57 17.68
N ILE A 307 -13.90 -22.86 17.33
CA ILE A 307 -13.21 -23.88 18.14
C ILE A 307 -11.74 -23.53 18.30
N TYR A 308 -11.06 -23.15 17.22
CA TYR A 308 -9.67 -22.71 17.26
C TYR A 308 -9.47 -21.49 18.18
N MET A 309 -10.43 -20.56 18.21
CA MET A 309 -10.42 -19.39 19.10
C MET A 309 -10.81 -19.72 20.56
N GLY A 310 -11.06 -20.99 20.88
CA GLY A 310 -11.38 -21.45 22.24
C GLY A 310 -12.88 -21.40 22.60
N PHE A 311 -13.77 -21.12 21.64
CA PHE A 311 -15.20 -21.26 21.88
C PHE A 311 -15.59 -22.74 21.90
N VAL A 312 -16.49 -23.10 22.81
CA VAL A 312 -17.06 -24.45 22.90
C VAL A 312 -18.51 -24.46 22.40
N PRO A 313 -18.94 -25.52 21.70
CA PRO A 313 -20.34 -25.67 21.31
C PRO A 313 -21.25 -25.76 22.54
N GLY A 314 -22.34 -25.01 22.53
CA GLY A 314 -23.38 -24.99 23.56
C GLY A 314 -24.73 -25.43 23.01
N GLU A 315 -25.79 -24.75 23.47
CA GLU A 315 -27.17 -25.07 23.13
C GLU A 315 -27.50 -24.91 21.63
N LEU A 316 -28.39 -25.76 21.13
CA LEU A 316 -28.98 -25.62 19.80
C LEU A 316 -30.05 -24.54 19.83
N THR A 317 -29.97 -23.58 18.92
CA THR A 317 -30.90 -22.44 18.83
C THR A 317 -31.50 -22.34 17.43
N VAL A 318 -32.33 -21.32 17.22
CA VAL A 318 -32.87 -20.92 15.92
C VAL A 318 -32.71 -19.41 15.82
N SER A 319 -32.08 -18.94 14.75
CA SER A 319 -31.81 -17.52 14.50
C SER A 319 -32.26 -17.19 13.09
N LEU A 320 -33.09 -16.16 12.91
CA LEU A 320 -33.63 -15.76 11.60
C LEU A 320 -34.26 -16.93 10.83
N ASN A 321 -35.06 -17.75 11.52
CA ASN A 321 -35.67 -18.99 11.01
C ASN A 321 -34.67 -20.05 10.50
N TYR A 322 -33.39 -19.93 10.87
CA TYR A 322 -32.33 -20.86 10.50
C TYR A 322 -31.86 -21.68 11.72
N PRO A 323 -31.66 -23.01 11.59
CA PRO A 323 -31.12 -23.83 12.66
C PRO A 323 -29.67 -23.46 13.00
N THR A 324 -29.44 -22.98 14.22
CA THR A 324 -28.11 -22.55 14.68
C THR A 324 -27.69 -23.29 15.95
N GLN A 325 -26.44 -23.08 16.36
CA GLN A 325 -25.87 -23.51 17.62
C GLN A 325 -25.12 -22.35 18.24
N ARG A 326 -25.36 -22.12 19.53
CA ARG A 326 -24.63 -21.13 20.32
C ARG A 326 -23.27 -21.68 20.70
N PHE A 327 -22.22 -20.90 20.45
CA PHE A 327 -20.85 -21.17 20.86
C PHE A 327 -20.47 -20.19 21.97
N ILE A 328 -19.76 -20.68 22.99
CA ILE A 328 -19.43 -19.92 24.19
C ILE A 328 -17.91 -19.92 24.41
N LEU A 329 -17.34 -18.74 24.55
CA LEU A 329 -16.01 -18.54 25.11
C LEU A 329 -16.17 -18.20 26.60
N LYS A 330 -15.65 -19.06 27.47
CA LYS A 330 -15.80 -18.92 28.92
C LYS A 330 -15.02 -17.72 29.43
N SER A 331 -15.60 -17.00 30.40
CA SER A 331 -14.86 -15.97 31.14
C SER A 331 -13.64 -16.57 31.83
N LYS A 332 -12.59 -15.75 31.98
CA LYS A 332 -11.33 -16.15 32.61
C LYS A 332 -11.41 -16.11 34.14
#